data_AF-D7DB21-F1
#
_entry.id   AF-D7DB21-F1
#
_cell.length_a   1.000
_cell.length_b   1.000
_cell.length_c   1.000
_cell.angle_alpha   90.00
_cell.angle_beta   90.00
_cell.angle_gamma   90.00
#
_symmetry.space_group_name_H-M   'P 1'
#
loop_
_entity.id
_entity.type
_entity.pdbx_description
1 polymer ?
#
loop_
_entity_poly.entity_id
_entity_poly.type
_entity_poly.pdbx_seq_one_letter_code
_entity_poly.pdbx_strand_id
1 'polypeptide(L)' 'MTKNLLGSKDPDGYYIVKAPQSLANIIVKRYRGQIELIEMGDEIIVRTKSRRVALGIIKMLERK' A
#
# COMPACT_ATOMS: atom_id res chain seq x y z
N MET A 1 19.12 -3.04 -3.32
CA MET A 1 18.86 -3.79 -2.08
C MET A 1 17.43 -3.48 -1.63
N THR A 2 16.49 -4.42 -1.79
CA THR A 2 15.04 -4.19 -1.57
C THR A 2 14.47 -5.15 -0.53
N LYS A 3 15.33 -5.83 0.25
CA LYS A 3 14.96 -7.09 0.90
C LYS A 3 13.93 -6.91 2.03
N ASN A 4 13.92 -5.81 2.78
CA ASN A 4 13.05 -5.64 3.96
C ASN A 4 12.32 -4.28 4.07
N LEU A 5 11.77 -3.72 2.97
CA LEU A 5 10.88 -2.54 3.09
C LEU A 5 9.48 -2.90 3.64
N LEU A 6 9.09 -4.17 3.53
CA LEU A 6 7.81 -4.66 4.03
C LEU A 6 8.05 -5.50 5.27
N GLY A 7 7.34 -5.17 6.34
CA GLY A 7 7.21 -6.02 7.52
C GLY A 7 6.43 -7.31 7.24
N SER A 8 6.18 -8.05 8.31
CA SER A 8 5.32 -9.23 8.27
C SER A 8 3.91 -8.87 7.84
N LYS A 9 3.21 -9.85 7.25
CA LYS A 9 1.79 -9.72 6.96
C LYS A 9 0.98 -9.59 8.24
N ASP A 10 -0.21 -9.01 8.13
CA ASP A 10 -1.22 -9.05 9.19
C ASP A 10 -1.76 -10.48 9.38
N PRO A 11 -2.55 -10.74 10.46
CA PRO A 11 -3.14 -12.06 10.72
C PRO A 11 -3.99 -12.61 9.56
N ASP A 12 -4.58 -11.72 8.75
CA ASP A 12 -5.39 -12.08 7.58
C ASP A 12 -4.54 -12.37 6.32
N GLY A 13 -3.22 -12.22 6.41
CA GLY A 13 -2.27 -12.52 5.33
C GLY A 13 -2.05 -11.38 4.33
N TYR A 14 -2.43 -10.15 4.68
CA TYR A 14 -2.24 -8.94 3.89
C TYR A 14 -0.95 -8.22 4.26
N TYR A 15 -0.32 -7.61 3.26
CA TYR A 15 0.64 -6.54 3.46
C TYR A 15 -0.12 -5.23 3.65
N ILE A 16 0.31 -4.46 4.63
CA ILE A 16 -0.27 -3.16 4.97
C ILE A 16 0.73 -2.06 4.62
N VAL A 17 0.27 -1.05 3.89
CA VAL A 17 1.05 0.15 3.55
C VAL A 17 0.23 1.38 3.92
N LYS A 18 0.81 2.27 4.74
CA LYS A 18 0.21 3.59 5.00
C LYS A 18 0.65 4.57 3.92
N ALA A 19 -0.26 5.41 3.47
CA ALA A 19 0.02 6.47 2.50
C ALA A 19 -0.83 7.71 2.79
N PRO A 20 -0.42 8.91 2.36
CA PRO A 20 -1.27 10.10 2.44
C PRO A 20 -2.57 9.95 1.63
N GLN A 21 -3.68 10.50 2.15
CA GLN A 21 -4.99 10.52 1.47
C GLN A 21 -4.91 11.16 0.07
N SER A 22 -4.02 12.14 -0.12
CA SER A 22 -3.79 12.79 -1.42
C SER A 22 -3.34 11.83 -2.53
N LEU A 23 -2.84 10.64 -2.18
CA LEU A 23 -2.41 9.60 -3.12
C LEU A 23 -3.45 8.51 -3.36
N ALA A 24 -4.57 8.51 -2.64
CA ALA A 24 -5.59 7.47 -2.72
C ALA A 24 -6.06 7.24 -4.15
N ASN A 25 -6.46 8.30 -4.85
CA ASN A 25 -6.95 8.22 -6.24
C ASN A 25 -5.91 7.61 -7.20
N ILE A 26 -4.63 7.90 -7.02
CA ILE A 26 -3.55 7.38 -7.88
C ILE A 26 -3.34 5.89 -7.59
N ILE A 27 -3.33 5.51 -6.31
CA ILE A 27 -3.16 4.13 -5.86
C ILE A 27 -4.33 3.26 -6.33
N VAL A 28 -5.58 3.72 -6.15
CA VAL A 28 -6.80 3.05 -6.63
C VAL A 28 -6.73 2.83 -8.14
N LYS A 29 -6.44 3.88 -8.92
CA LYS A 29 -6.41 3.79 -10.38
C LYS A 29 -5.37 2.77 -10.86
N ARG A 30 -4.20 2.73 -10.23
CA ARG A 30 -3.09 1.85 -10.64
C ARG A 30 -3.28 0.40 -10.21
N TYR A 31 -3.88 0.15 -9.04
CA TYR A 31 -3.95 -1.19 -8.45
C TYR A 31 -5.39 -1.67 -8.20
N ARG A 32 -6.35 -1.15 -8.97
CA ARG A 32 -7.78 -1.50 -8.88
C ARG A 32 -7.96 -3.02 -8.85
N GLY A 33 -8.74 -3.51 -7.89
CA GLY A 33 -9.04 -4.94 -7.71
C GLY A 33 -7.92 -5.77 -7.06
N GLN A 34 -6.77 -5.17 -6.75
CA GLN A 34 -5.65 -5.86 -6.07
C GLN A 34 -5.41 -5.34 -4.64
N ILE A 35 -6.16 -4.31 -4.24
CA ILE A 35 -6.01 -3.62 -2.97
C ILE A 35 -7.36 -3.41 -2.29
N GLU A 36 -7.32 -3.33 -0.97
CA GLU A 36 -8.37 -2.76 -0.14
C GLU A 36 -7.84 -1.43 0.42
N LEU A 37 -8.72 -0.44 0.54
CA LEU A 37 -8.38 0.88 1.06
C LEU A 37 -9.27 1.17 2.26
N ILE A 38 -8.66 1.68 3.31
CA ILE A 38 -9.33 2.16 4.52
C ILE A 38 -8.87 3.59 4.72
N GLU A 39 -9.80 4.54 4.67
CA GLU A 39 -9.51 5.95 4.87
C GLU A 39 -9.48 6.27 6.38
N MET A 40 -8.47 7.01 6.81
CA MET A 40 -8.23 7.39 8.20
C MET A 40 -7.78 8.85 8.27
N GLY A 41 -8.72 9.77 8.03
CA GLY A 41 -8.46 11.21 8.03
C GLY A 41 -7.48 11.61 6.92
N ASP A 42 -6.27 12.02 7.29
CA ASP A 42 -5.24 12.48 6.35
C ASP A 42 -4.40 11.33 5.74
N GLU A 43 -4.60 10.11 6.23
CA GLU A 43 -3.93 8.90 5.76
C GLU A 43 -4.93 7.88 5.20
N ILE A 44 -4.41 7.01 4.34
CA ILE A 44 -5.04 5.78 3.91
C ILE A 44 -4.20 4.58 4.35
N ILE A 45 -4.88 3.52 4.73
CA ILE A 45 -4.30 2.19 4.86
C ILE A 45 -4.63 1.41 3.59
N VAL A 46 -3.58 1.01 2.86
CA VAL A 46 -3.69 0.13 1.70
C VAL A 46 -3.34 -1.29 2.13
N ARG A 47 -4.29 -2.21 2.01
CA ARG A 47 -4.06 -3.65 2.25
C ARG A 47 -3.98 -4.39 0.92
N THR A 48 -3.04 -5.32 0.80
CA THR A 48 -2.97 -6.22 -0.36
C THR A 48 -2.32 -7.55 -0.02
N LYS A 49 -2.81 -8.67 -0.58
CA LYS A 49 -2.14 -9.97 -0.43
C LYS A 49 -0.87 -10.09 -1.28
N SER A 50 -0.67 -9.19 -2.25
CA SER A 50 0.44 -9.23 -3.20
C SER A 50 1.64 -8.40 -2.71
N ARG A 51 2.75 -9.09 -2.41
CA ARG A 51 4.02 -8.43 -2.04
C ARG A 51 4.49 -7.44 -3.12
N ARG A 52 4.28 -7.78 -4.39
CA ARG A 52 4.68 -6.95 -5.53
C ARG A 52 3.92 -5.62 -5.55
N VAL A 53 2.62 -5.65 -5.27
CA VAL A 53 1.77 -4.45 -5.20
C VAL A 53 2.21 -3.58 -4.03
N ALA A 54 2.38 -4.17 -2.84
CA ALA A 54 2.82 -3.45 -1.65
C ALA A 54 4.18 -2.75 -1.85
N LEU A 55 5.17 -3.45 -2.43
CA LEU A 55 6.46 -2.84 -2.77
C LEU A 55 6.33 -1.74 -3.85
N GLY A 56 5.43 -1.92 -4.81
CA GLY A 56 5.15 -0.91 -5.85
C GLY A 56 4.61 0.39 -5.25
N ILE A 57 3.71 0.28 -4.26
CA ILE A 57 3.18 1.42 -3.52
C ILE A 57 4.30 2.09 -2.72
N ILE A 58 5.09 1.34 -1.95
CA ILE A 58 6.21 1.92 -1.16
C ILE A 58 7.17 2.70 -2.05
N LYS A 59 7.60 2.13 -3.18
CA LYS A 59 8.48 2.82 -4.14
C LYS A 59 7.86 4.09 -4.74
N MET A 60 6.53 4.14 -4.82
CA MET A 60 5.83 5.33 -5.28
C MET A 60 5.85 6.43 -4.21
N LEU A 61 5.77 6.06 -2.94
CA LEU A 61 5.86 6.98 -1.81
C LEU A 61 7.27 7.57 -1.67
N GLU A 62 8.32 6.77 -1.86
CA GLU A 62 9.72 7.22 -1.78
C GLU A 62 10.13 8.22 -2.87
N ARG A 63 9.35 8.36 -3.96
CA ARG A 63 9.67 9.22 -5.10
C ARG A 63 9.01 10.60 -5.04
N LYS A 64 8.26 10.89 -3.98
CA LYS A 64 7.50 12.12 -3.80
C LYS A 64 8.03 12.89 -2.59
#